data_AF-A0A1Y2AKR9-F1
#
_entry.id   AF-A0A1Y2AKR9-F1
#
_cell.length_a   1.000
_cell.length_b   1.000
_cell.length_c   1.000
_cell.angle_alpha   90.00
_cell.angle_beta   90.00
_cell.angle_gamma   90.00
#
_symmetry.space_group_name_H-M   'P 1'
#
loop_
_entity.id
_entity.type
_entity.pdbx_description
1 polymer ?
#
loop_
_entity_poly.entity_id
_entity_poly.type
_entity_poly.pdbx_seq_one_letter_code
_entity_poly.pdbx_strand_id
1 'polypeptide(L)'
;MDLSRYEHSYDLKFNDIHILEGGKYKNKNLIGLPYEIDFDLLYHITNEEYERALNYCWNKKNNETTSGNNNFFYKRSPLLTNSQTDTSKSFNSNANDIDANSNINNMNNNENGNNINNVVSNNNNNSNIISNESGNSNENNSFSNEFENISQENPINNNNGNDNSKNNLKEIPQDLTNFDCEGFFNESFSKSEEFTMTTGGFNNKDTLLDQFLEFICLSYELPKKTTTYYEKFYEPRYKDKTYKYFRDYMNAQGYYNNINKTLSVTIDEAYHKFMTGDAIFFKGKASYYHYLNEQISKNNSTKVNARYLFGKFSVLSKKYLVINKNSNKDKDLLAKVAFQLTSKEAQLERSSKFGNIPTYDLEKVESDSVIQAYCKNNAQMCELRNTIKPIDVKDMFDKDLYSASFMETRLVLPTTLEKYLHTNNATIIMNLFSNLLELKKQEYYGSSEIVRLQISVYAVVIFLIVVMILVFRKRKNPYIKAISPHLSNLTILGVILNLIYPAFHSVIQDVMSCHIYSVLKFFICNLIFLPLLAITFRIFYIYTNNSEINFGKKLNDKHLIIIIAFILILAFTIVMTISFFDQFTLITLGSKVDIRLFWCNTSRLGNMYDYYDL
;
A
#
# COMPACT_ATOMS: atom_id res chain seq x y z
N MET A 1 15.03 12.54 -13.24
CA MET A 1 15.45 13.70 -14.07
C MET A 1 14.27 14.08 -14.95
N ASP A 2 14.14 15.34 -15.37
CA ASP A 2 13.10 15.72 -16.36
C ASP A 2 13.60 15.43 -17.77
N LEU A 3 12.91 14.53 -18.48
CA LEU A 3 13.25 14.03 -19.82
C LEU A 3 12.44 14.72 -20.92
N SER A 4 11.49 15.60 -20.60
CA SER A 4 10.64 16.26 -21.60
C SER A 4 11.44 17.07 -22.63
N ARG A 5 12.63 17.54 -22.28
CA ARG A 5 13.52 18.27 -23.21
C ARG A 5 14.01 17.41 -24.38
N TYR A 6 14.03 16.10 -24.22
CA TYR A 6 14.49 15.16 -25.24
C TYR A 6 13.31 14.51 -26.00
N GLU A 7 12.08 14.64 -25.51
CA GLU A 7 10.88 14.01 -26.07
C GLU A 7 10.68 14.33 -27.55
N HIS A 8 11.02 15.55 -28.00
CA HIS A 8 10.93 15.94 -29.41
C HIS A 8 11.99 15.32 -30.32
N SER A 9 13.08 14.80 -29.75
CA SER A 9 14.20 14.22 -30.51
C SER A 9 14.04 12.72 -30.76
N TYR A 10 13.08 12.06 -30.11
CA TYR A 10 12.86 10.62 -30.21
C TYR A 10 11.40 10.31 -30.49
N ASP A 11 11.13 9.31 -31.31
CA ASP A 11 9.77 8.82 -31.52
C ASP A 11 9.34 7.96 -30.33
N LEU A 12 8.39 8.45 -29.54
CA LEU A 12 7.75 7.69 -28.46
C LEU A 12 6.34 7.22 -28.82
N LYS A 13 5.82 7.56 -30.01
CA LYS A 13 4.43 7.32 -30.40
C LYS A 13 4.12 5.85 -30.65
N PHE A 14 5.14 5.01 -30.75
CA PHE A 14 4.97 3.57 -30.86
C PHE A 14 4.55 2.92 -29.53
N ASN A 15 4.71 3.61 -28.40
CA ASN A 15 4.24 3.12 -27.10
C ASN A 15 2.74 3.32 -26.95
N ASP A 16 2.11 2.41 -26.19
CA ASP A 16 0.77 2.60 -25.67
C ASP A 16 0.68 3.92 -24.90
N ILE A 17 -0.33 4.75 -25.26
CA ILE A 17 -0.46 6.10 -24.72
C ILE A 17 -0.69 6.09 -23.20
N HIS A 18 -1.41 5.12 -22.66
CA HIS A 18 -1.68 5.03 -21.22
C HIS A 18 -0.43 4.64 -20.44
N ILE A 19 0.45 3.83 -21.03
CA ILE A 19 1.75 3.51 -20.44
C ILE A 19 2.67 4.73 -20.51
N LEU A 20 2.74 5.41 -21.65
CA LEU A 20 3.58 6.60 -21.80
C LEU A 20 3.17 7.71 -20.82
N GLU A 21 1.88 7.96 -20.64
CA GLU A 21 1.37 8.93 -19.67
C GLU A 21 1.69 8.54 -18.22
N GLY A 22 1.76 7.25 -17.90
CA GLY A 22 2.21 6.77 -16.59
C GLY A 22 3.65 7.16 -16.25
N GLY A 23 4.48 7.43 -17.25
CA GLY A 23 5.85 7.95 -17.10
C GLY A 23 5.94 9.46 -16.83
N LYS A 24 4.82 10.19 -16.86
CA LYS A 24 4.78 11.64 -16.67
C LYS A 24 4.37 12.04 -15.25
N TYR A 25 5.09 12.99 -14.68
CA TYR A 25 4.73 13.64 -13.43
C TYR A 25 3.77 14.81 -13.68
N LYS A 26 2.61 14.81 -12.99
CA LYS A 26 1.55 15.82 -13.12
C LYS A 26 1.11 16.06 -14.58
N ASN A 27 1.14 15.01 -15.41
CA ASN A 27 0.78 15.04 -16.84
C ASN A 27 1.56 16.08 -17.67
N LYS A 28 2.76 16.46 -17.22
CA LYS A 28 3.58 17.50 -17.89
C LYS A 28 5.00 17.04 -18.15
N ASN A 29 5.68 16.57 -17.11
CA ASN A 29 7.11 16.31 -17.19
C ASN A 29 7.36 14.81 -17.29
N LEU A 30 7.97 14.36 -18.38
CA LEU A 30 8.35 12.98 -18.57
C LEU A 30 9.51 12.64 -17.62
N ILE A 31 9.29 11.77 -16.65
CA ILE A 31 10.29 11.40 -15.63
C ILE A 31 10.74 9.94 -15.74
N GLY A 32 9.97 9.11 -16.44
CA GLY A 32 10.31 7.72 -16.73
C GLY A 32 9.89 7.35 -18.15
N LEU A 33 10.72 6.55 -18.81
CA LEU A 33 10.44 6.03 -20.15
C LEU A 33 9.84 4.63 -20.04
N PRO A 34 8.76 4.31 -20.77
CA PRO A 34 8.22 2.95 -20.84
C PRO A 34 9.32 1.96 -21.23
N TYR A 35 9.50 0.91 -20.42
CA TYR A 35 10.59 -0.05 -20.62
C TYR A 35 10.06 -1.45 -20.92
N GLU A 36 9.04 -1.88 -20.18
CA GLU A 36 8.40 -3.18 -20.27
C GLU A 36 6.99 -3.11 -19.69
N ILE A 37 6.10 -3.93 -20.23
CA ILE A 37 4.80 -4.25 -19.66
C ILE A 37 4.77 -5.73 -19.29
N ASP A 38 4.00 -6.11 -18.28
CA ASP A 38 3.77 -7.52 -17.95
C ASP A 38 2.41 -7.70 -17.29
N PHE A 39 1.88 -8.92 -17.30
CA PHE A 39 0.59 -9.25 -16.70
C PHE A 39 0.54 -10.72 -16.31
N ASP A 40 -0.38 -11.07 -15.42
CA ASP A 40 -0.53 -12.44 -14.94
C ASP A 40 -1.29 -13.32 -15.96
N LEU A 41 -0.80 -14.54 -16.13
CA LEU A 41 -1.38 -15.59 -16.95
C LEU A 41 -1.42 -16.90 -16.18
N LEU A 42 -2.29 -17.79 -16.65
CA LEU A 42 -2.31 -19.19 -16.25
C LEU A 42 -1.72 -20.04 -17.37
N TYR A 43 -0.68 -20.80 -17.02
CA TYR A 43 -0.01 -21.74 -17.90
C TYR A 43 -0.47 -23.16 -17.60
N HIS A 44 -0.58 -23.98 -18.63
CA HIS A 44 -0.79 -25.42 -18.50
C HIS A 44 -0.01 -26.20 -19.55
N ILE A 45 0.28 -27.47 -19.26
CA ILE A 45 0.96 -28.41 -20.18
C ILE A 45 -0.07 -29.42 -20.64
N THR A 46 -0.30 -29.51 -21.95
CA THR A 46 -1.40 -30.33 -22.46
C THR A 46 -1.07 -31.02 -23.77
N ASN A 47 -1.79 -32.12 -24.03
CA ASN A 47 -1.96 -32.71 -25.35
C ASN A 47 -3.29 -32.20 -25.97
N GLU A 48 -3.46 -32.35 -27.29
CA GLU A 48 -4.60 -31.77 -28.02
C GLU A 48 -5.98 -32.22 -27.50
N GLU A 49 -6.09 -33.41 -26.90
CA GLU A 49 -7.35 -33.93 -26.36
C GLU A 49 -7.69 -33.28 -25.02
N TYR A 50 -6.72 -33.16 -24.12
CA TYR A 50 -6.89 -32.46 -22.85
C TYR A 50 -7.17 -30.97 -23.05
N GLU A 51 -6.59 -30.35 -24.09
CA GLU A 51 -6.95 -29.00 -24.50
C GLU A 51 -8.43 -28.85 -24.82
N ARG A 52 -9.03 -29.81 -25.53
CA ARG A 52 -10.45 -29.73 -25.90
C ARG A 52 -11.35 -29.78 -24.67
N ALA A 53 -11.11 -30.72 -23.76
CA ALA A 53 -11.85 -30.83 -22.49
C ALA A 53 -11.70 -29.58 -21.63
N LEU A 54 -10.46 -29.08 -21.50
CA LEU A 54 -10.16 -27.93 -20.67
C LEU A 54 -10.73 -26.63 -21.24
N ASN A 55 -10.67 -26.44 -22.57
CA ASN A 55 -11.34 -25.33 -23.26
C ASN A 55 -12.84 -25.29 -23.00
N TYR A 56 -13.51 -26.44 -23.11
CA TYR A 56 -14.93 -26.56 -22.87
C TYR A 56 -15.27 -26.15 -21.42
N CYS A 57 -14.57 -26.71 -20.43
CA CYS A 57 -14.80 -26.39 -19.03
C CYS A 57 -14.47 -24.95 -18.66
N TRP A 58 -13.41 -24.38 -19.24
CA TRP A 58 -13.01 -22.99 -19.02
C TRP A 58 -14.04 -22.00 -19.58
N ASN A 59 -14.50 -22.22 -20.81
CA ASN A 59 -15.47 -21.36 -21.48
C ASN A 59 -16.84 -21.40 -20.81
N LYS A 60 -17.31 -22.60 -20.44
CA LYS A 60 -18.55 -22.79 -19.68
C LYS A 60 -18.55 -21.93 -18.41
N LYS A 61 -17.44 -21.93 -17.68
CA LYS A 61 -17.26 -21.17 -16.43
C LYS A 61 -17.16 -19.66 -16.61
N ASN A 62 -16.50 -19.19 -17.66
CA ASN A 62 -16.45 -17.75 -17.97
C ASN A 62 -17.84 -17.20 -18.33
N ASN A 63 -18.66 -18.01 -19.00
CA ASN A 63 -20.03 -17.62 -19.33
C ASN A 63 -20.95 -17.62 -18.08
N GLU A 64 -20.75 -18.56 -17.15
CA GLU A 64 -21.48 -18.58 -15.87
C GLU A 64 -21.13 -17.39 -14.96
N THR A 65 -19.87 -16.97 -14.93
CA THR A 65 -19.42 -15.80 -14.15
C THR A 65 -19.98 -14.48 -14.69
N THR A 66 -20.22 -14.37 -16.00
CA THR A 66 -20.96 -13.21 -16.57
C THR A 66 -22.45 -13.19 -16.24
N SER A 67 -23.02 -14.30 -15.75
CA SER A 67 -24.45 -14.45 -15.41
C SER A 67 -24.76 -14.14 -13.93
N GLY A 68 -23.78 -13.72 -13.12
CA GLY A 68 -24.00 -13.30 -11.72
C GLY A 68 -24.16 -14.42 -10.68
N ASN A 69 -24.02 -15.70 -11.08
CA ASN A 69 -24.04 -16.84 -10.16
C ASN A 69 -22.62 -17.35 -9.84
N ASN A 70 -21.93 -16.67 -8.92
CA ASN A 70 -20.54 -16.98 -8.52
C ASN A 70 -20.40 -18.18 -7.55
N ASN A 71 -21.15 -19.28 -7.74
CA ASN A 71 -21.25 -20.34 -6.71
C ASN A 71 -20.34 -21.57 -6.90
N PHE A 72 -19.58 -21.68 -7.99
CA PHE A 72 -18.97 -22.97 -8.33
C PHE A 72 -17.72 -23.34 -7.52
N PHE A 73 -16.85 -22.38 -7.17
CA PHE A 73 -15.67 -22.69 -6.34
C PHE A 73 -15.97 -22.78 -4.83
N TYR A 74 -17.16 -22.36 -4.38
CA TYR A 74 -17.45 -22.13 -2.96
C TYR A 74 -18.38 -23.14 -2.32
N LYS A 75 -18.82 -24.18 -3.05
CA LYS A 75 -19.84 -25.12 -2.55
C LYS A 75 -19.31 -26.36 -1.83
N ARG A 76 -18.00 -26.48 -1.60
CA ARG A 76 -17.42 -27.56 -0.78
C ARG A 76 -17.14 -27.09 0.65
N SER A 77 -18.17 -27.13 1.50
CA SER A 77 -17.98 -27.49 2.91
C SER A 77 -18.30 -28.98 3.03
N PRO A 78 -17.42 -29.83 3.61
CA PRO A 78 -17.70 -31.26 3.71
C PRO A 78 -18.90 -31.50 4.63
N LEU A 79 -19.76 -32.42 4.18
CA LEU A 79 -20.80 -33.07 4.95
C LEU A 79 -20.25 -33.56 6.31
N LEU A 80 -20.68 -32.90 7.38
CA LEU A 80 -20.82 -33.51 8.70
C LEU A 80 -22.32 -33.75 8.92
N THR A 81 -22.86 -34.78 8.28
CA THR A 81 -24.13 -35.37 8.70
C THR A 81 -23.86 -36.23 9.93
N ASN A 82 -23.97 -35.63 11.11
CA ASN A 82 -24.37 -36.40 12.28
C ASN A 82 -25.89 -36.47 12.27
N SER A 83 -26.38 -37.71 12.32
CA SER A 83 -27.77 -38.03 12.52
C SER A 83 -28.26 -37.41 13.82
N GLN A 84 -29.43 -36.76 13.75
CA GLN A 84 -30.42 -36.90 14.82
C GLN A 84 -31.81 -36.65 14.25
N THR A 85 -32.59 -37.71 14.36
CA THR A 85 -34.01 -37.85 14.08
C THR A 85 -34.86 -37.04 15.07
N ASP A 86 -36.04 -36.62 14.57
CA ASP A 86 -37.29 -36.35 15.30
C ASP A 86 -37.33 -35.10 16.22
N THR A 87 -38.39 -34.27 16.31
CA THR A 87 -39.78 -34.32 15.82
C THR A 87 -40.44 -32.93 15.95
N SER A 88 -41.23 -32.57 14.95
CA SER A 88 -42.58 -31.97 15.06
C SER A 88 -42.85 -30.49 15.45
N LYS A 89 -43.78 -29.91 14.67
CA LYS A 89 -44.81 -28.88 14.99
C LYS A 89 -44.35 -27.43 15.08
N SER A 90 -44.52 -26.65 14.01
CA SER A 90 -45.74 -25.88 13.65
C SER A 90 -46.14 -24.88 14.74
N PHE A 91 -46.02 -23.58 14.47
CA PHE A 91 -47.13 -22.63 14.64
C PHE A 91 -46.90 -21.38 13.80
N ASN A 92 -48.00 -20.99 13.16
CA ASN A 92 -48.17 -19.83 12.31
C ASN A 92 -48.83 -18.71 13.15
N SER A 93 -48.87 -17.53 12.54
CA SER A 93 -49.76 -16.38 12.81
C SER A 93 -49.41 -15.41 13.97
N ASN A 94 -48.98 -14.24 13.50
CA ASN A 94 -49.66 -12.94 13.61
C ASN A 94 -49.87 -12.25 14.97
N ALA A 95 -49.54 -10.96 14.86
CA ALA A 95 -50.27 -9.79 15.30
C ALA A 95 -49.99 -9.24 16.71
N ASN A 96 -49.44 -8.03 16.62
CA ASN A 96 -49.93 -6.82 17.27
C ASN A 96 -49.64 -6.60 18.75
N ASP A 97 -48.97 -5.47 18.93
CA ASP A 97 -49.42 -4.35 19.76
C ASP A 97 -48.83 -4.17 21.16
N ILE A 98 -48.26 -2.96 21.28
CA ILE A 98 -48.35 -2.00 22.38
C ILE A 98 -47.32 -2.13 23.51
N ASP A 99 -46.43 -1.13 23.49
CA ASP A 99 -45.97 -0.26 24.57
C ASP A 99 -46.09 -0.76 26.01
N ALA A 100 -44.97 -0.68 26.75
CA ALA A 100 -44.85 0.26 27.87
C ALA A 100 -43.45 0.25 28.48
N ASN A 101 -42.85 1.44 28.50
CA ASN A 101 -41.80 1.84 29.42
C ASN A 101 -42.19 1.58 30.89
N SER A 102 -41.27 1.02 31.67
CA SER A 102 -40.94 1.51 33.02
C SER A 102 -39.54 0.99 33.36
N ASN A 103 -38.51 1.84 33.36
CA ASN A 103 -38.06 2.68 34.47
C ASN A 103 -37.64 1.93 35.74
N ILE A 104 -36.32 1.96 35.97
CA ILE A 104 -35.65 2.53 37.14
C ILE A 104 -35.28 1.60 38.33
N ASN A 105 -34.05 1.86 38.78
CA ASN A 105 -33.33 1.51 40.02
C ASN A 105 -32.62 0.15 40.09
N ASN A 106 -31.28 0.13 40.03
CA ASN A 106 -30.32 0.38 41.13
C ASN A 106 -30.45 -0.67 42.25
N MET A 107 -29.45 -1.54 42.41
CA MET A 107 -28.31 -1.35 43.33
C MET A 107 -27.57 -2.68 43.62
N ASN A 108 -26.26 -2.52 43.84
CA ASN A 108 -25.39 -3.27 44.75
C ASN A 108 -24.76 -4.61 44.31
N ASN A 109 -23.44 -4.51 44.08
CA ASN A 109 -22.36 -5.13 44.85
C ASN A 109 -22.53 -6.59 45.28
N ASN A 110 -21.63 -7.44 44.78
CA ASN A 110 -20.77 -8.20 45.68
C ASN A 110 -19.45 -8.58 45.01
N GLU A 111 -18.38 -8.13 45.66
CA GLU A 111 -17.04 -8.71 45.55
C GLU A 111 -17.09 -10.15 46.07
N ASN A 112 -16.36 -11.05 45.43
CA ASN A 112 -15.58 -12.07 46.13
C ASN A 112 -14.54 -12.67 45.17
N GLY A 113 -13.28 -12.58 45.58
CA GLY A 113 -12.14 -13.11 44.86
C GLY A 113 -12.00 -14.62 44.97
N ASN A 114 -11.06 -15.17 44.19
CA ASN A 114 -9.99 -16.03 44.71
C ASN A 114 -9.01 -16.46 43.61
N ASN A 115 -7.74 -16.42 44.02
CA ASN A 115 -6.63 -17.33 43.72
C ASN A 115 -5.98 -17.41 42.32
N ILE A 116 -4.85 -16.70 42.21
CA ILE A 116 -3.48 -17.22 42.22
C ILE A 116 -3.30 -18.66 41.69
N ASN A 117 -2.57 -18.79 40.58
CA ASN A 117 -1.46 -19.73 40.43
C ASN A 117 -0.42 -19.18 39.43
N ASN A 118 0.70 -18.73 39.97
CA ASN A 118 1.91 -18.38 39.23
C ASN A 118 2.66 -19.67 38.89
N VAL A 119 2.98 -19.87 37.60
CA VAL A 119 4.04 -20.79 37.17
C VAL A 119 5.20 -19.95 36.66
N VAL A 120 6.25 -19.94 37.47
CA VAL A 120 7.57 -19.41 37.15
C VAL A 120 8.28 -20.41 36.23
N SER A 121 8.85 -19.93 35.14
CA SER A 121 9.91 -20.65 34.43
C SER A 121 10.98 -19.65 34.01
N ASN A 122 12.05 -19.63 34.78
CA ASN A 122 13.35 -19.07 34.43
C ASN A 122 13.92 -19.84 33.23
N ASN A 123 14.52 -19.12 32.29
CA ASN A 123 15.80 -19.52 31.72
C ASN A 123 16.54 -18.31 31.16
N ASN A 124 17.60 -17.93 31.87
CA ASN A 124 18.70 -17.13 31.35
C ASN A 124 19.52 -17.99 30.39
N ASN A 125 19.98 -17.42 29.28
CA ASN A 125 21.39 -17.53 28.89
C ASN A 125 21.79 -16.42 27.93
N ASN A 126 22.87 -15.74 28.32
CA ASN A 126 23.67 -14.79 27.54
C ASN A 126 24.18 -15.40 26.23
N SER A 127 24.29 -14.58 25.18
CA SER A 127 25.62 -14.27 24.61
C SER A 127 25.57 -13.24 23.47
N ASN A 128 26.41 -12.23 23.66
CA ASN A 128 27.28 -11.57 22.69
C ASN A 128 26.71 -10.84 21.46
N ILE A 129 26.78 -9.52 21.63
CA ILE A 129 27.00 -8.48 20.62
C ILE A 129 28.19 -8.83 19.72
N ILE A 130 27.96 -8.96 18.41
CA ILE A 130 28.93 -8.62 17.37
C ILE A 130 28.20 -7.81 16.31
N SER A 131 28.66 -6.57 16.17
CA SER A 131 28.37 -5.62 15.11
C SER A 131 29.00 -6.07 13.79
N ASN A 132 28.20 -6.11 12.73
CA ASN A 132 28.50 -5.76 11.33
C ASN A 132 27.52 -6.54 10.44
N GLU A 133 26.66 -5.84 9.71
CA GLU A 133 26.61 -5.99 8.25
C GLU A 133 25.64 -4.99 7.61
N SER A 134 26.19 -4.35 6.58
CA SER A 134 25.57 -3.45 5.64
C SER A 134 24.34 -4.05 4.98
N GLY A 135 23.24 -3.28 4.98
CA GLY A 135 22.07 -3.56 4.18
C GLY A 135 22.42 -3.63 2.70
N ASN A 136 22.15 -4.79 2.11
CA ASN A 136 22.18 -5.00 0.67
C ASN A 136 20.78 -5.45 0.25
N SER A 137 19.98 -4.50 -0.21
CA SER A 137 18.69 -4.75 -0.86
C SER A 137 18.96 -5.21 -2.30
N ASN A 138 19.14 -6.52 -2.49
CA ASN A 138 19.18 -7.17 -3.79
C ASN A 138 18.29 -8.43 -3.74
N GLU A 139 16.97 -8.26 -3.84
CA GLU A 139 16.04 -9.38 -3.98
C GLU A 139 15.03 -9.21 -5.13
N ASN A 140 15.11 -8.14 -5.93
CA ASN A 140 14.11 -7.88 -6.97
C ASN A 140 14.58 -8.05 -8.42
N ASN A 141 15.69 -8.75 -8.69
CA ASN A 141 16.18 -9.00 -10.06
C ASN A 141 17.00 -10.30 -10.20
N SER A 142 16.66 -11.39 -9.48
CA SER A 142 17.40 -12.66 -9.63
C SER A 142 16.84 -13.58 -10.73
N PHE A 143 15.56 -13.47 -11.11
CA PHE A 143 14.92 -14.49 -11.94
C PHE A 143 15.52 -14.65 -13.35
N SER A 144 15.96 -13.57 -14.02
CA SER A 144 16.61 -13.67 -15.33
C SER A 144 18.07 -14.14 -15.27
N ASN A 145 18.78 -13.91 -14.15
CA ASN A 145 20.16 -14.35 -13.97
C ASN A 145 20.25 -15.78 -13.36
N GLU A 146 19.21 -16.25 -12.67
CA GLU A 146 19.16 -17.61 -12.11
C GLU A 146 18.88 -18.67 -13.19
N PHE A 147 18.08 -18.36 -14.22
CA PHE A 147 17.86 -19.27 -15.35
C PHE A 147 19.09 -19.46 -16.26
N GLU A 148 19.96 -18.44 -16.38
CA GLU A 148 21.25 -18.57 -17.10
C GLU A 148 22.24 -19.48 -16.34
N ASN A 149 22.17 -19.54 -15.01
CA ASN A 149 23.05 -20.42 -14.21
C ASN A 149 22.57 -21.88 -14.21
N ILE A 150 21.26 -22.13 -14.29
CA ILE A 150 20.71 -23.50 -14.39
C ILE A 150 21.00 -24.13 -15.76
N SER A 151 21.22 -23.33 -16.80
CA SER A 151 21.54 -23.82 -18.15
C SER A 151 23.01 -24.25 -18.35
N GLN A 152 23.84 -24.20 -17.29
CA GLN A 152 25.25 -24.62 -17.33
C GLN A 152 25.61 -25.81 -16.43
N GLU A 153 24.67 -26.44 -15.73
CA GLU A 153 24.94 -27.71 -15.04
C GLU A 153 24.60 -28.94 -15.92
N ASN A 154 25.51 -29.92 -15.85
CA ASN A 154 25.66 -31.10 -16.72
C ASN A 154 24.36 -31.90 -17.01
N PRO A 155 24.32 -32.62 -18.16
CA PRO A 155 23.16 -33.39 -18.58
C PRO A 155 22.83 -34.49 -17.57
N ILE A 156 21.55 -34.57 -17.22
CA ILE A 156 20.97 -35.65 -16.42
C ILE A 156 21.31 -36.98 -17.10
N ASN A 157 22.04 -37.81 -16.38
CA ASN A 157 22.44 -39.14 -16.78
C ASN A 157 21.19 -40.03 -16.89
N ASN A 158 20.81 -40.38 -18.12
CA ASN A 158 19.71 -41.30 -18.41
C ASN A 158 20.09 -42.72 -17.93
N ASN A 159 19.66 -43.07 -16.72
CA ASN A 159 19.44 -44.47 -16.38
C ASN A 159 18.06 -44.87 -16.92
N ASN A 160 18.10 -45.72 -17.95
CA ASN A 160 16.97 -46.45 -18.50
C ASN A 160 16.30 -47.30 -17.41
N GLY A 161 15.36 -46.69 -16.68
CA GLY A 161 14.29 -47.36 -15.96
C GLY A 161 13.03 -47.29 -16.82
N ASN A 162 12.69 -48.40 -17.44
CA ASN A 162 11.58 -48.54 -18.36
C ASN A 162 10.25 -48.61 -17.58
N ASP A 163 9.85 -47.51 -16.93
CA ASP A 163 8.53 -47.40 -16.32
C ASP A 163 7.58 -46.69 -17.29
N ASN A 164 6.79 -47.51 -17.98
CA ASN A 164 5.61 -47.12 -18.73
C ASN A 164 4.54 -46.55 -17.79
N SER A 165 4.74 -45.34 -17.27
CA SER A 165 3.66 -44.49 -16.78
C SER A 165 3.04 -43.77 -17.98
N LYS A 166 2.32 -44.55 -18.82
CA LYS A 166 1.34 -43.95 -19.72
C LYS A 166 0.29 -43.28 -18.83
N ASN A 167 0.12 -41.97 -19.00
CA ASN A 167 -1.06 -41.24 -18.55
C ASN A 167 -2.30 -41.95 -19.09
N ASN A 168 -2.90 -42.85 -18.31
CA ASN A 168 -4.23 -43.37 -18.54
C ASN A 168 -5.24 -42.24 -18.25
N LEU A 169 -5.26 -41.21 -19.09
CA LEU A 169 -6.47 -40.43 -19.29
C LEU A 169 -7.46 -41.36 -19.99
N LYS A 170 -8.66 -41.52 -19.43
CA LYS A 170 -9.79 -42.05 -20.22
C LYS A 170 -9.88 -41.27 -21.52
N GLU A 171 -10.18 -41.96 -22.63
CA GLU A 171 -10.47 -41.31 -23.90
C GLU A 171 -11.50 -40.19 -23.69
N ILE A 172 -11.09 -38.95 -23.97
CA ILE A 172 -11.96 -37.79 -23.85
C ILE A 172 -13.02 -37.91 -24.95
N PRO A 173 -14.33 -37.90 -24.60
CA PRO A 173 -15.39 -38.03 -25.59
C PRO A 173 -15.30 -36.95 -26.68
N GLN A 174 -15.58 -37.31 -27.93
CA GLN A 174 -15.61 -36.34 -29.04
C GLN A 174 -16.74 -35.30 -28.89
N ASP A 175 -17.83 -35.65 -28.21
CA ASP A 175 -18.92 -34.73 -27.84
C ASP A 175 -18.79 -34.29 -26.38
N LEU A 176 -18.58 -32.99 -26.18
CA LEU A 176 -18.37 -32.39 -24.87
C LEU A 176 -19.65 -31.79 -24.26
N THR A 177 -20.80 -31.85 -24.94
CA THR A 177 -22.03 -31.16 -24.49
C THR A 177 -22.50 -31.55 -23.09
N ASN A 178 -22.25 -32.80 -22.68
CA ASN A 178 -22.54 -33.33 -21.33
C ASN A 178 -21.27 -33.65 -20.52
N PHE A 179 -20.13 -33.04 -20.86
CA PHE A 179 -18.87 -33.32 -20.19
C PHE A 179 -18.88 -32.83 -18.74
N ASP A 180 -18.63 -33.74 -17.81
CA ASP A 180 -18.56 -33.43 -16.38
C ASP A 180 -17.21 -32.79 -16.04
N CYS A 181 -17.20 -31.45 -16.05
CA CYS A 181 -16.02 -30.67 -15.68
C CYS A 181 -15.60 -30.91 -14.22
N GLU A 182 -16.56 -31.14 -13.32
CA GLU A 182 -16.27 -31.42 -11.91
C GLU A 182 -15.56 -32.77 -11.79
N GLY A 183 -16.10 -33.81 -12.42
CA GLY A 183 -15.50 -35.14 -12.54
C GLY A 183 -14.13 -35.13 -13.21
N PHE A 184 -13.94 -34.37 -14.29
CA PHE A 184 -12.67 -34.24 -15.01
C PHE A 184 -11.54 -33.67 -14.13
N PHE A 185 -11.84 -32.60 -13.40
CA PHE A 185 -10.89 -32.06 -12.44
C PHE A 185 -10.70 -33.02 -11.25
N ASN A 186 -11.78 -33.63 -10.72
CA ASN A 186 -11.74 -34.58 -9.60
C ASN A 186 -10.98 -35.88 -9.85
N GLU A 187 -11.09 -36.49 -11.04
CA GLU A 187 -10.29 -37.66 -11.40
C GLU A 187 -8.80 -37.29 -11.47
N SER A 188 -8.48 -36.08 -11.96
CA SER A 188 -7.11 -35.53 -11.94
C SER A 188 -6.59 -35.27 -10.52
N PHE A 189 -7.47 -34.97 -9.55
CA PHE A 189 -7.13 -34.69 -8.14
C PHE A 189 -6.88 -35.94 -7.28
N SER A 190 -7.15 -37.15 -7.77
CA SER A 190 -7.02 -38.38 -6.97
C SER A 190 -5.58 -38.86 -6.75
N LYS A 191 -4.59 -38.14 -7.29
CA LYS A 191 -3.16 -38.45 -7.14
C LYS A 191 -2.49 -37.53 -6.10
N SER A 192 -2.33 -38.04 -4.87
CA SER A 192 -1.46 -37.53 -3.78
C SER A 192 -1.90 -36.25 -3.02
N GLU A 193 -1.52 -36.19 -1.73
CA GLU A 193 -1.68 -35.02 -0.85
C GLU A 193 -0.84 -33.79 -1.28
N GLU A 194 0.04 -33.95 -2.28
CA GLU A 194 0.96 -32.90 -2.74
C GLU A 194 0.52 -32.20 -4.03
N PHE A 195 -0.55 -32.69 -4.66
CA PHE A 195 -1.06 -32.15 -5.91
C PHE A 195 -1.81 -30.83 -5.71
N THR A 196 -1.54 -29.86 -6.58
CA THR A 196 -2.12 -28.51 -6.49
C THR A 196 -2.85 -28.15 -7.78
N MET A 197 -4.07 -27.62 -7.68
CA MET A 197 -4.86 -27.25 -8.88
C MET A 197 -4.17 -26.11 -9.64
N THR A 198 -3.86 -25.05 -8.90
CA THR A 198 -3.10 -23.90 -9.40
C THR A 198 -2.00 -23.63 -8.41
N THR A 199 -0.76 -23.55 -8.89
CA THR A 199 0.38 -23.12 -8.09
C THR A 199 0.82 -21.73 -8.52
N GLY A 200 1.26 -20.93 -7.57
CA GLY A 200 1.79 -19.59 -7.77
C GLY A 200 2.74 -19.26 -6.62
N GLY A 201 3.71 -18.37 -6.87
CA GLY A 201 4.69 -17.96 -5.85
C GLY A 201 4.10 -17.00 -4.83
N PHE A 202 3.12 -17.42 -4.03
CA PHE A 202 2.39 -16.55 -3.11
C PHE A 202 3.20 -16.08 -1.88
N ASN A 203 4.41 -16.62 -1.68
CA ASN A 203 5.38 -16.04 -0.74
C ASN A 203 5.78 -14.60 -1.16
N ASN A 204 5.81 -14.34 -2.47
CA ASN A 204 6.06 -13.01 -3.00
C ASN A 204 4.86 -12.08 -2.71
N LYS A 205 5.14 -10.98 -2.01
CA LYS A 205 4.15 -9.99 -1.57
C LYS A 205 3.40 -9.33 -2.72
N ASP A 206 4.07 -9.02 -3.83
CA ASP A 206 3.41 -8.44 -5.00
C ASP A 206 2.48 -9.48 -5.66
N THR A 207 2.89 -10.74 -5.74
CA THR A 207 2.05 -11.82 -6.31
C THR A 207 0.79 -12.04 -5.46
N LEU A 208 0.90 -11.99 -4.13
CA LEU A 208 -0.25 -12.07 -3.23
C LEU A 208 -1.20 -10.88 -3.38
N LEU A 209 -0.65 -9.67 -3.55
CA LEU A 209 -1.44 -8.48 -3.81
C LEU A 209 -2.17 -8.58 -5.15
N ASP A 210 -1.47 -8.98 -6.21
CA ASP A 210 -2.05 -9.16 -7.54
C ASP A 210 -3.21 -10.16 -7.49
N GLN A 211 -3.01 -11.27 -6.77
CA GLN A 211 -4.03 -12.29 -6.55
C GLN A 211 -5.27 -11.75 -5.82
N PHE A 212 -5.08 -10.90 -4.82
CA PHE A 212 -6.18 -10.24 -4.11
C PHE A 212 -6.95 -9.28 -5.03
N LEU A 213 -6.23 -8.46 -5.81
CA LEU A 213 -6.86 -7.47 -6.69
C LEU A 213 -7.67 -8.13 -7.81
N GLU A 214 -7.14 -9.18 -8.41
CA GLU A 214 -7.85 -9.98 -9.42
C GLU A 214 -9.12 -10.61 -8.84
N PHE A 215 -9.05 -11.15 -7.62
CA PHE A 215 -10.21 -11.68 -6.91
C PHE A 215 -11.27 -10.60 -6.65
N ILE A 216 -10.85 -9.40 -6.23
CA ILE A 216 -11.74 -8.28 -5.97
C ILE A 216 -12.42 -7.82 -7.27
N CYS A 217 -11.68 -7.66 -8.36
CA CYS A 217 -12.24 -7.28 -9.65
C CYS A 217 -13.16 -8.35 -10.23
N LEU A 218 -12.86 -9.63 -10.02
CA LEU A 218 -13.77 -10.72 -10.36
C LEU A 218 -15.09 -10.64 -9.55
N SER A 219 -15.01 -10.22 -8.28
CA SER A 219 -16.17 -10.15 -7.38
C SER A 219 -17.02 -8.89 -7.55
N TYR A 220 -16.39 -7.76 -7.89
CA TYR A 220 -17.01 -6.43 -7.80
C TYR A 220 -16.79 -5.54 -9.02
N GLU A 221 -16.20 -6.07 -10.09
CA GLU A 221 -15.74 -5.33 -11.28
C GLU A 221 -14.59 -4.35 -10.98
N LEU A 222 -14.14 -3.63 -12.02
CA LEU A 222 -13.17 -2.54 -11.90
C LEU A 222 -13.73 -1.38 -11.06
N PRO A 223 -12.85 -0.62 -10.37
CA PRO A 223 -13.26 0.47 -9.51
C PRO A 223 -14.00 1.54 -10.33
N LYS A 224 -15.26 1.75 -9.99
CA LYS A 224 -15.99 2.98 -10.32
C LYS A 224 -15.60 3.93 -9.21
N LYS A 225 -14.96 5.08 -9.50
CA LYS A 225 -14.47 6.07 -8.51
C LYS A 225 -15.61 6.70 -7.68
N THR A 226 -16.36 5.87 -6.96
CA THR A 226 -17.55 6.17 -6.18
C THR A 226 -17.33 5.64 -4.77
N THR A 227 -17.77 6.39 -3.76
CA THR A 227 -17.60 6.03 -2.35
C THR A 227 -18.09 4.61 -2.03
N THR A 228 -19.22 4.21 -2.65
CA THR A 228 -19.85 2.90 -2.49
C THR A 228 -19.00 1.71 -2.95
N TYR A 229 -18.05 1.91 -3.88
CA TYR A 229 -17.13 0.85 -4.27
C TYR A 229 -16.16 0.55 -3.14
N TYR A 230 -15.57 1.61 -2.56
CA TYR A 230 -14.52 1.49 -1.55
C TYR A 230 -15.06 1.02 -0.19
N GLU A 231 -16.30 1.33 0.14
CA GLU A 231 -16.99 0.80 1.32
C GLU A 231 -16.91 -0.73 1.43
N LYS A 232 -16.81 -1.45 0.30
CA LYS A 232 -16.69 -2.92 0.27
C LYS A 232 -15.43 -3.48 0.95
N PHE A 233 -14.42 -2.64 1.15
CA PHE A 233 -13.16 -3.03 1.80
C PHE A 233 -13.18 -2.82 3.33
N TYR A 234 -14.07 -2.01 3.88
CA TYR A 234 -14.00 -1.68 5.32
C TYR A 234 -15.34 -1.66 6.04
N GLU A 235 -16.47 -1.68 5.33
CA GLU A 235 -17.79 -1.78 5.95
C GLU A 235 -18.05 -3.21 6.46
N PRO A 236 -18.43 -3.41 7.74
CA PRO A 236 -18.66 -4.73 8.33
C PRO A 236 -19.65 -5.61 7.57
N ARG A 237 -20.65 -5.01 6.90
CA ARG A 237 -21.66 -5.75 6.10
C ARG A 237 -21.06 -6.56 4.95
N TYR A 238 -19.86 -6.22 4.47
CA TYR A 238 -19.20 -6.93 3.37
C TYR A 238 -18.11 -7.90 3.84
N LYS A 239 -17.81 -7.95 5.15
CA LYS A 239 -16.74 -8.76 5.73
C LYS A 239 -16.73 -10.21 5.23
N ASP A 240 -17.87 -10.88 5.34
CA ASP A 240 -18.00 -12.29 4.95
C ASP A 240 -17.98 -12.47 3.42
N LYS A 241 -18.44 -11.48 2.66
CA LYS A 241 -18.50 -11.57 1.20
C LYS A 241 -17.13 -11.27 0.57
N THR A 242 -16.33 -10.40 1.15
CA THR A 242 -15.02 -10.01 0.62
C THR A 242 -13.95 -10.96 1.14
N TYR A 243 -13.76 -11.00 2.47
CA TYR A 243 -12.56 -11.59 3.05
C TYR A 243 -12.69 -13.10 3.23
N LYS A 244 -13.81 -13.57 3.78
CA LYS A 244 -14.02 -15.01 3.94
C LYS A 244 -13.98 -15.72 2.59
N TYR A 245 -14.66 -15.20 1.56
CA TYR A 245 -14.56 -15.77 0.22
C TYR A 245 -13.17 -15.65 -0.40
N PHE A 246 -12.43 -14.58 -0.15
CA PHE A 246 -11.03 -14.50 -0.60
C PHE A 246 -10.17 -15.59 0.07
N ARG A 247 -10.35 -15.82 1.37
CA ARG A 247 -9.63 -16.87 2.09
C ARG A 247 -10.02 -18.26 1.60
N ASP A 248 -11.31 -18.51 1.38
CA ASP A 248 -11.78 -19.78 0.83
C ASP A 248 -11.24 -20.00 -0.60
N TYR A 249 -11.19 -18.93 -1.40
CA TYR A 249 -10.53 -18.93 -2.70
C TYR A 249 -9.05 -19.30 -2.58
N MET A 250 -8.29 -18.67 -1.66
CA MET A 250 -6.88 -18.98 -1.43
C MET A 250 -6.65 -20.39 -0.88
N ASN A 251 -7.56 -20.94 -0.06
CA ASN A 251 -7.50 -22.32 0.42
C ASN A 251 -7.71 -23.34 -0.71
N ALA A 252 -8.40 -22.95 -1.77
CA ALA A 252 -8.57 -23.73 -2.99
C ALA A 252 -7.40 -23.54 -3.99
N GLN A 253 -6.54 -22.54 -3.78
CA GLN A 253 -5.30 -22.38 -4.54
C GLN A 253 -4.14 -23.10 -3.84
N GLY A 254 -3.16 -23.57 -4.61
CA GLY A 254 -1.98 -24.24 -4.08
C GLY A 254 -2.31 -25.54 -3.35
N TYR A 255 -1.78 -25.68 -2.14
CA TYR A 255 -2.00 -26.84 -1.28
C TYR A 255 -3.39 -26.77 -0.66
N TYR A 256 -4.25 -27.71 -1.06
CA TYR A 256 -5.64 -27.77 -0.62
C TYR A 256 -5.75 -27.75 0.91
N ASN A 257 -6.51 -26.79 1.44
CA ASN A 257 -6.71 -26.56 2.89
C ASN A 257 -5.43 -26.32 3.72
N ASN A 258 -4.29 -26.02 3.10
CA ASN A 258 -3.06 -25.68 3.80
C ASN A 258 -2.55 -24.29 3.39
N ILE A 259 -3.23 -23.26 3.90
CA ILE A 259 -2.89 -21.86 3.62
C ILE A 259 -1.45 -21.50 3.98
N ASN A 260 -0.91 -22.08 5.06
CA ASN A 260 0.45 -21.80 5.51
C ASN A 260 1.46 -22.27 4.47
N LYS A 261 1.26 -23.47 3.92
CA LYS A 261 2.11 -24.01 2.87
C LYS A 261 1.90 -23.26 1.55
N THR A 262 0.65 -22.95 1.18
CA THR A 262 0.34 -22.15 -0.02
C THR A 262 1.05 -20.79 0.01
N LEU A 263 1.09 -20.12 1.17
CA LEU A 263 1.76 -18.83 1.33
C LEU A 263 3.29 -18.93 1.41
N SER A 264 3.87 -20.10 1.70
CA SER A 264 5.33 -20.28 1.70
C SER A 264 5.91 -20.64 0.33
N VAL A 265 5.06 -21.03 -0.64
CA VAL A 265 5.51 -21.42 -1.98
C VAL A 265 6.18 -20.25 -2.70
N THR A 266 7.44 -20.45 -3.10
CA THR A 266 8.19 -19.50 -3.94
C THR A 266 7.81 -19.65 -5.41
N ILE A 267 8.20 -18.68 -6.25
CA ILE A 267 7.97 -18.77 -7.69
C ILE A 267 8.69 -19.99 -8.27
N ASP A 268 9.91 -20.29 -7.81
CA ASP A 268 10.70 -21.43 -8.28
C ASP A 268 10.07 -22.76 -7.87
N GLU A 269 9.58 -22.88 -6.64
CA GLU A 269 8.87 -24.09 -6.20
C GLU A 269 7.59 -24.28 -7.01
N ALA A 270 6.83 -23.21 -7.25
CA ALA A 270 5.65 -23.24 -8.10
C ALA A 270 5.98 -23.67 -9.55
N TYR A 271 7.07 -23.13 -10.11
CA TYR A 271 7.59 -23.52 -11.42
C TYR A 271 8.00 -25.00 -11.45
N HIS A 272 8.77 -25.48 -10.47
CA HIS A 272 9.20 -26.86 -10.43
C HIS A 272 8.02 -27.83 -10.36
N LYS A 273 7.04 -27.56 -9.49
CA LYS A 273 5.80 -28.34 -9.39
C LYS A 273 5.02 -28.38 -10.70
N PHE A 274 5.00 -27.27 -11.42
CA PHE A 274 4.37 -27.21 -12.73
C PHE A 274 5.11 -28.07 -13.76
N MET A 275 6.44 -28.00 -13.78
CA MET A 275 7.28 -28.75 -14.70
C MET A 275 7.29 -30.26 -14.40
N THR A 276 7.14 -30.67 -13.14
CA THR A 276 7.04 -32.09 -12.72
C THR A 276 5.64 -32.68 -12.91
N GLY A 277 4.62 -31.84 -13.15
CA GLY A 277 3.22 -32.26 -13.27
C GLY A 277 2.49 -32.38 -11.93
N ASP A 278 3.08 -31.91 -10.83
CA ASP A 278 2.44 -31.82 -9.51
C ASP A 278 1.47 -30.63 -9.39
N ALA A 279 1.45 -29.76 -10.42
CA ALA A 279 0.46 -28.71 -10.58
C ALA A 279 -0.12 -28.68 -12.01
N ILE A 280 -1.45 -28.57 -12.14
CA ILE A 280 -2.10 -28.46 -13.46
C ILE A 280 -1.85 -27.08 -14.06
N PHE A 281 -2.10 -26.05 -13.24
CA PHE A 281 -1.96 -24.67 -13.64
C PHE A 281 -0.81 -24.01 -12.90
N PHE A 282 -0.03 -23.22 -13.62
CA PHE A 282 0.95 -22.31 -13.05
C PHE A 282 0.51 -20.88 -13.30
N LYS A 283 0.33 -20.12 -12.21
CA LYS A 283 0.13 -18.67 -12.29
C LYS A 283 1.50 -18.00 -12.35
N GLY A 284 1.77 -17.32 -13.47
CA GLY A 284 3.02 -16.62 -13.71
C GLY A 284 2.85 -15.39 -14.58
N LYS A 285 3.92 -14.62 -14.74
CA LYS A 285 3.94 -13.43 -15.60
C LYS A 285 3.97 -13.81 -17.08
N ALA A 286 3.42 -12.99 -17.97
CA ALA A 286 3.36 -13.24 -19.41
C ALA A 286 4.76 -13.38 -20.03
N SER A 287 5.73 -12.66 -19.51
CA SER A 287 7.15 -12.77 -19.89
C SER A 287 7.73 -14.19 -19.70
N TYR A 288 7.15 -15.02 -18.81
CA TYR A 288 7.63 -16.38 -18.56
C TYR A 288 7.33 -17.34 -19.71
N TYR A 289 6.37 -17.00 -20.59
CA TYR A 289 5.94 -17.86 -21.68
C TYR A 289 7.10 -18.29 -22.58
N HIS A 290 8.03 -17.37 -22.87
CA HIS A 290 9.19 -17.64 -23.72
C HIS A 290 10.02 -18.82 -23.18
N TYR A 291 10.42 -18.74 -21.91
CA TYR A 291 11.23 -19.77 -21.25
C TYR A 291 10.46 -21.07 -21.05
N LEU A 292 9.19 -20.99 -20.65
CA LEU A 292 8.33 -22.16 -20.48
C LEU A 292 8.19 -22.94 -21.79
N ASN A 293 7.94 -22.22 -22.88
CA ASN A 293 7.78 -22.82 -24.19
C ASN A 293 9.09 -23.41 -24.72
N GLU A 294 10.23 -22.74 -24.50
CA GLU A 294 11.54 -23.26 -24.92
C GLU A 294 11.92 -24.56 -24.20
N GLN A 295 11.71 -24.63 -22.87
CA GLN A 295 12.06 -25.82 -22.10
C GLN A 295 11.18 -27.02 -22.45
N ILE A 296 9.88 -26.80 -22.68
CA ILE A 296 8.93 -27.89 -22.94
C ILE A 296 8.96 -28.33 -24.41
N SER A 297 9.22 -27.42 -25.35
CA SER A 297 9.35 -27.76 -26.78
C SER A 297 10.50 -28.72 -27.07
N LYS A 298 11.53 -28.80 -26.20
CA LYS A 298 12.62 -29.78 -26.31
C LYS A 298 12.13 -31.24 -26.20
N ASN A 299 10.94 -31.48 -25.63
CA ASN A 299 10.37 -32.82 -25.42
C ASN A 299 9.36 -33.27 -26.50
N ASN A 300 9.24 -32.55 -27.62
CA ASN A 300 8.53 -32.89 -28.88
C ASN A 300 7.03 -33.28 -28.83
N SER A 301 6.43 -33.54 -27.66
CA SER A 301 5.06 -34.08 -27.55
C SER A 301 4.11 -33.24 -26.70
N THR A 302 4.61 -32.18 -26.07
CA THR A 302 3.84 -31.32 -25.15
C THR A 302 4.05 -29.86 -25.50
N LYS A 303 2.98 -29.06 -25.40
CA LYS A 303 3.03 -27.61 -25.60
C LYS A 303 2.58 -26.93 -24.32
N VAL A 304 3.19 -25.80 -24.03
CA VAL A 304 2.69 -24.87 -23.01
C VAL A 304 1.69 -23.97 -23.69
N ASN A 305 0.50 -23.85 -23.11
CA ASN A 305 -0.39 -22.78 -23.50
C ASN A 305 -0.56 -21.80 -22.35
N ALA A 306 -0.70 -20.53 -22.71
CA ALA A 306 -1.01 -19.46 -21.79
C ALA A 306 -2.47 -19.03 -21.96
N ARG A 307 -3.13 -18.77 -20.84
CA ARG A 307 -4.54 -18.33 -20.79
C ARG A 307 -4.70 -17.19 -19.80
N TYR A 308 -5.68 -16.33 -20.07
CA TYR A 308 -6.10 -15.31 -19.12
C TYR A 308 -6.70 -15.94 -17.86
N LEU A 309 -6.62 -15.22 -16.74
CA LEU A 309 -7.33 -15.59 -15.52
C LEU A 309 -8.85 -15.45 -15.67
N PHE A 310 -9.60 -16.05 -14.76
CA PHE A 310 -11.06 -15.94 -14.73
C PHE A 310 -11.53 -14.48 -14.77
N GLY A 311 -12.58 -14.20 -15.57
CA GLY A 311 -13.09 -12.84 -15.78
C GLY A 311 -12.22 -11.96 -16.67
N LYS A 312 -11.09 -12.47 -17.17
CA LYS A 312 -10.10 -11.77 -18.01
C LYS A 312 -9.42 -10.60 -17.31
N PHE A 313 -9.55 -10.48 -15.99
CA PHE A 313 -8.87 -9.44 -15.22
C PHE A 313 -7.44 -9.88 -14.93
N SER A 314 -6.50 -8.94 -15.06
CA SER A 314 -5.11 -9.19 -14.69
C SER A 314 -4.43 -7.88 -14.27
N VAL A 315 -3.56 -7.97 -13.27
CA VAL A 315 -2.77 -6.81 -12.85
C VAL A 315 -1.72 -6.49 -13.90
N LEU A 316 -1.72 -5.23 -14.34
CA LEU A 316 -0.79 -4.73 -15.34
C LEU A 316 0.45 -4.15 -14.66
N SER A 317 1.55 -4.87 -14.72
CA SER A 317 2.85 -4.39 -14.27
C SER A 317 3.49 -3.52 -15.35
N LYS A 318 3.78 -2.27 -15.03
CA LYS A 318 4.41 -1.30 -15.94
C LYS A 318 5.78 -0.94 -15.38
N LYS A 319 6.85 -1.26 -16.10
CA LYS A 319 8.22 -0.90 -15.72
C LYS A 319 8.67 0.32 -16.50
N TYR A 320 9.30 1.25 -15.80
CA TYR A 320 9.82 2.49 -16.37
C TYR A 320 11.31 2.60 -16.10
N LEU A 321 12.05 3.06 -17.11
CA LEU A 321 13.44 3.42 -16.97
C LEU A 321 13.53 4.88 -16.50
N VAL A 322 14.13 5.08 -15.32
CA VAL A 322 14.23 6.38 -14.66
C VAL A 322 15.70 6.76 -14.48
N ILE A 323 16.03 8.00 -14.84
CA ILE A 323 17.39 8.53 -14.68
C ILE A 323 17.53 9.22 -13.32
N ASN A 324 18.46 8.70 -12.51
CA ASN A 324 18.83 9.31 -11.23
C ASN A 324 19.41 10.70 -11.45
N LYS A 325 18.71 11.73 -10.95
CA LYS A 325 19.10 13.14 -11.08
C LYS A 325 20.42 13.46 -10.35
N ASN A 326 20.81 12.63 -9.38
CA ASN A 326 22.00 12.78 -8.55
C ASN A 326 23.21 11.97 -9.09
N SER A 327 23.10 11.38 -10.28
CA SER A 327 24.24 10.70 -10.90
C SER A 327 25.36 11.67 -11.21
N ASN A 328 26.61 11.25 -10.98
CA ASN A 328 27.83 11.98 -11.36
C ASN A 328 28.18 11.84 -12.84
N LYS A 329 27.48 10.98 -13.58
CA LYS A 329 27.67 10.80 -15.02
C LYS A 329 26.96 11.90 -15.81
N ASP A 330 27.42 12.14 -17.03
CA ASP A 330 26.80 13.13 -17.91
C ASP A 330 25.33 12.81 -18.17
N LYS A 331 24.46 13.80 -17.88
CA LYS A 331 23.01 13.63 -17.90
C LYS A 331 22.47 13.53 -19.32
N ASP A 332 23.08 14.25 -20.27
CA ASP A 332 22.71 14.18 -21.68
C ASP A 332 23.05 12.81 -22.26
N LEU A 333 24.23 12.28 -21.94
CA LEU A 333 24.60 10.91 -22.29
C LEU A 333 23.66 9.88 -21.67
N LEU A 334 23.35 9.99 -20.37
CA LEU A 334 22.40 9.08 -19.71
C LEU A 334 21.03 9.13 -20.38
N ALA A 335 20.54 10.31 -20.75
CA ALA A 335 19.28 10.47 -21.47
C ALA A 335 19.34 9.77 -22.83
N LYS A 336 20.38 9.99 -23.63
CA LYS A 336 20.56 9.31 -24.93
C LYS A 336 20.57 7.79 -24.79
N VAL A 337 21.30 7.26 -23.81
CA VAL A 337 21.33 5.82 -23.52
C VAL A 337 19.96 5.31 -23.11
N ALA A 338 19.25 6.03 -22.24
CA ALA A 338 17.91 5.69 -21.81
C ALA A 338 16.94 5.58 -23.01
N PHE A 339 16.94 6.55 -23.92
CA PHE A 339 16.11 6.51 -25.13
C PHE A 339 16.48 5.37 -26.08
N GLN A 340 17.78 5.07 -26.23
CA GLN A 340 18.22 3.92 -27.03
C GLN A 340 17.74 2.60 -26.42
N LEU A 341 17.87 2.44 -25.10
CA LEU A 341 17.40 1.24 -24.39
C LEU A 341 15.88 1.10 -24.44
N THR A 342 15.13 2.19 -24.50
CA THR A 342 13.66 2.13 -24.61
C THR A 342 13.16 2.23 -26.05
N SER A 343 14.06 2.25 -27.04
CA SER A 343 13.70 2.32 -28.46
C SER A 343 12.89 1.10 -28.91
N LYS A 344 12.17 1.26 -30.01
CA LYS A 344 11.33 0.19 -30.59
C LYS A 344 12.17 -1.05 -30.90
N GLU A 345 13.31 -0.86 -31.54
CA GLU A 345 14.22 -1.95 -31.92
C GLU A 345 14.78 -2.67 -30.69
N ALA A 346 15.18 -1.91 -29.66
CA ALA A 346 15.68 -2.50 -28.41
C ALA A 346 14.59 -3.27 -27.64
N GLN A 347 13.35 -2.81 -27.67
CA GLN A 347 12.22 -3.54 -27.08
C GLN A 347 11.94 -4.84 -27.83
N LEU A 348 11.99 -4.82 -29.16
CA LEU A 348 11.83 -6.03 -29.98
C LEU A 348 12.94 -7.05 -29.67
N GLU A 349 14.19 -6.58 -29.59
CA GLU A 349 15.33 -7.45 -29.28
C GLU A 349 15.24 -8.06 -27.88
N ARG A 350 14.81 -7.28 -26.87
CA ARG A 350 14.54 -7.84 -25.54
C ARG A 350 13.44 -8.88 -25.57
N SER A 351 12.38 -8.63 -26.33
CA SER A 351 11.29 -9.58 -26.44
C SER A 351 11.73 -10.90 -27.08
N SER A 352 12.55 -10.84 -28.12
CA SER A 352 13.02 -12.06 -28.81
C SER A 352 14.03 -12.86 -27.99
N LYS A 353 14.91 -12.18 -27.24
CA LYS A 353 15.98 -12.83 -26.46
C LYS A 353 15.58 -13.24 -25.06
N PHE A 354 14.72 -12.45 -24.41
CA PHE A 354 14.42 -12.58 -22.98
C PHE A 354 12.93 -12.78 -22.69
N GLY A 355 12.07 -12.77 -23.73
CA GLY A 355 10.62 -12.95 -23.56
C GLY A 355 9.87 -11.74 -23.00
N ASN A 356 10.52 -10.59 -22.81
CA ASN A 356 9.85 -9.38 -22.32
C ASN A 356 8.71 -8.96 -23.24
N ILE A 357 7.62 -8.42 -22.67
CA ILE A 357 6.52 -7.89 -23.48
C ILE A 357 6.78 -6.41 -23.79
N PRO A 358 6.83 -6.00 -25.07
CA PRO A 358 7.02 -4.60 -25.45
C PRO A 358 5.87 -3.71 -25.01
N THR A 359 6.14 -2.41 -24.79
CA THR A 359 5.14 -1.40 -24.44
C THR A 359 4.39 -0.85 -25.65
N TYR A 360 4.38 -1.58 -26.77
CA TYR A 360 3.83 -1.14 -28.05
C TYR A 360 2.35 -0.80 -28.00
N ASP A 361 1.91 0.15 -28.80
CA ASP A 361 0.50 0.38 -29.08
C ASP A 361 0.01 -0.68 -30.08
N LEU A 362 -0.77 -1.65 -29.61
CA LEU A 362 -1.28 -2.74 -30.44
C LEU A 362 -2.36 -2.29 -31.43
N GLU A 363 -2.92 -1.09 -31.29
CA GLU A 363 -3.82 -0.51 -32.30
C GLU A 363 -3.08 -0.19 -33.59
N LYS A 364 -1.74 -0.04 -33.51
CA LYS A 364 -0.88 0.30 -34.66
C LYS A 364 -0.33 -0.90 -35.40
N VAL A 365 -0.75 -2.14 -35.07
CA VAL A 365 -0.30 -3.38 -35.73
C VAL A 365 -0.40 -3.32 -37.26
N GLU A 366 -1.41 -2.67 -37.81
CA GLU A 366 -1.57 -2.54 -39.28
C GLU A 366 -0.72 -1.43 -39.91
N SER A 367 -0.34 -0.44 -39.11
CA SER A 367 0.37 0.77 -39.60
C SER A 367 1.88 0.73 -39.35
N ASP A 368 2.36 -0.09 -38.42
CA ASP A 368 3.76 -0.18 -38.02
C ASP A 368 4.32 -1.59 -38.25
N SER A 369 5.23 -1.70 -39.21
CA SER A 369 5.85 -2.98 -39.60
C SER A 369 6.58 -3.71 -38.46
N VAL A 370 7.12 -2.99 -37.48
CA VAL A 370 7.87 -3.60 -36.37
C VAL A 370 6.91 -4.21 -35.36
N ILE A 371 5.81 -3.51 -35.07
CA ILE A 371 4.73 -4.02 -34.20
C ILE A 371 4.04 -5.21 -34.88
N GLN A 372 3.81 -5.12 -36.19
CA GLN A 372 3.27 -6.22 -36.98
C GLN A 372 4.18 -7.46 -36.93
N ALA A 373 5.48 -7.29 -37.12
CA ALA A 373 6.45 -8.38 -37.05
C ALA A 373 6.47 -9.04 -35.66
N TYR A 374 6.42 -8.24 -34.60
CA TYR A 374 6.31 -8.75 -33.23
C TYR A 374 5.05 -9.61 -33.04
N CYS A 375 3.87 -9.11 -33.41
CA CYS A 375 2.63 -9.86 -33.24
C CYS A 375 2.50 -11.06 -34.17
N LYS A 376 3.15 -11.05 -35.34
CA LYS A 376 3.22 -12.24 -36.20
C LYS A 376 4.02 -13.37 -35.53
N ASN A 377 5.11 -13.03 -34.85
CA ASN A 377 5.96 -14.00 -34.16
C ASN A 377 5.39 -14.41 -32.79
N ASN A 378 4.61 -13.55 -32.14
CA ASN A 378 4.04 -13.75 -30.81
C ASN A 378 2.52 -13.57 -30.80
N ALA A 379 1.83 -14.24 -31.74
CA ALA A 379 0.39 -14.06 -31.97
C ALA A 379 -0.44 -14.28 -30.70
N GLN A 380 -0.15 -15.34 -29.94
CA GLN A 380 -0.84 -15.64 -28.68
C GLN A 380 -0.68 -14.52 -27.64
N MET A 381 0.51 -13.94 -27.50
CA MET A 381 0.74 -12.86 -26.53
C MET A 381 0.02 -11.57 -26.92
N CYS A 382 0.01 -11.21 -28.22
CA CYS A 382 -0.75 -10.06 -28.69
C CYS A 382 -2.27 -10.24 -28.53
N GLU A 383 -2.78 -11.44 -28.80
CA GLU A 383 -4.20 -11.77 -28.59
C GLU A 383 -4.59 -11.67 -27.10
N LEU A 384 -3.78 -12.26 -26.21
CA LEU A 384 -4.00 -12.20 -24.78
C LEU A 384 -3.97 -10.75 -24.28
N ARG A 385 -2.96 -9.97 -24.68
CA ARG A 385 -2.85 -8.56 -24.29
C ARG A 385 -4.04 -7.71 -24.74
N ASN A 386 -4.58 -7.93 -25.95
CA ASN A 386 -5.76 -7.22 -26.44
C ASN A 386 -7.06 -7.64 -25.72
N THR A 387 -7.08 -8.83 -25.11
CA THR A 387 -8.29 -9.41 -24.50
C THR A 387 -8.38 -9.17 -23.00
N ILE A 388 -7.26 -8.96 -22.31
CA ILE A 388 -7.25 -8.72 -20.86
C ILE A 388 -7.94 -7.39 -20.51
N LYS A 389 -8.61 -7.40 -19.36
CA LYS A 389 -9.11 -6.20 -18.68
C LYS A 389 -8.03 -5.78 -17.68
N PRO A 390 -7.25 -4.74 -17.97
CA PRO A 390 -6.11 -4.38 -17.13
C PRO A 390 -6.59 -3.83 -15.79
N ILE A 391 -5.98 -4.30 -14.71
CA ILE A 391 -6.09 -3.70 -13.38
C ILE A 391 -4.86 -2.84 -13.16
N ASP A 392 -5.06 -1.53 -13.00
CA ASP A 392 -4.02 -0.63 -12.49
C ASP A 392 -4.11 -0.60 -10.96
N VAL A 393 -3.08 -1.12 -10.29
CA VAL A 393 -3.05 -1.19 -8.82
C VAL A 393 -3.21 0.18 -8.18
N LYS A 394 -2.71 1.24 -8.83
CA LYS A 394 -2.84 2.60 -8.30
C LYS A 394 -4.30 3.03 -8.24
N ASP A 395 -5.07 2.75 -9.29
CA ASP A 395 -6.47 3.15 -9.40
C ASP A 395 -7.38 2.39 -8.43
N MET A 396 -6.98 1.18 -8.03
CA MET A 396 -7.68 0.37 -7.02
C MET A 396 -7.75 1.03 -5.64
N PHE A 397 -6.83 1.96 -5.34
CA PHE A 397 -6.71 2.60 -4.04
C PHE A 397 -6.79 4.13 -4.09
N ASP A 398 -7.04 4.71 -5.27
CA ASP A 398 -7.20 6.15 -5.49
C ASP A 398 -8.66 6.60 -5.26
N LYS A 399 -9.14 6.52 -4.01
CA LYS A 399 -10.50 6.97 -3.66
C LYS A 399 -10.60 8.50 -3.69
N ASP A 400 -9.65 9.19 -3.09
CA ASP A 400 -9.59 10.64 -2.98
C ASP A 400 -8.14 11.13 -2.73
N LEU A 401 -7.95 12.46 -2.63
CA LEU A 401 -6.65 13.10 -2.34
C LEU A 401 -6.02 12.64 -1.01
N TYR A 402 -6.83 12.07 -0.13
CA TYR A 402 -6.48 11.68 1.23
C TYR A 402 -6.14 10.19 1.35
N SER A 403 -6.33 9.44 0.26
CA SER A 403 -6.00 8.04 0.18
C SER A 403 -4.49 7.82 0.27
N ALA A 404 -4.13 6.60 0.65
CA ALA A 404 -2.76 6.16 0.75
C ALA A 404 -1.97 6.42 -0.52
N SER A 405 -0.71 6.81 -0.37
CA SER A 405 0.18 6.74 -1.52
C SER A 405 0.30 5.28 -1.99
N PHE A 406 0.40 5.08 -3.29
CA PHE A 406 0.55 3.74 -3.87
C PHE A 406 1.70 2.93 -3.24
N MET A 407 2.83 3.58 -2.95
CA MET A 407 4.00 2.92 -2.35
C MET A 407 3.73 2.45 -0.92
N GLU A 408 2.98 3.24 -0.14
CA GLU A 408 2.58 2.84 1.20
C GLU A 408 1.61 1.66 1.17
N THR A 409 0.61 1.70 0.28
CA THR A 409 -0.31 0.58 0.10
C THR A 409 0.43 -0.69 -0.30
N ARG A 410 1.34 -0.60 -1.29
CA ARG A 410 2.14 -1.75 -1.75
C ARG A 410 3.03 -2.33 -0.66
N LEU A 411 3.50 -1.50 0.29
CA LEU A 411 4.33 -1.96 1.41
C LEU A 411 3.51 -2.67 2.50
N VAL A 412 2.37 -2.10 2.90
CA VAL A 412 1.65 -2.53 4.12
C VAL A 412 0.57 -3.58 3.82
N LEU A 413 -0.11 -3.46 2.67
CA LEU A 413 -1.26 -4.30 2.34
C LEU A 413 -0.91 -5.78 2.17
N PRO A 414 0.15 -6.18 1.42
CA PRO A 414 0.45 -7.60 1.23
C PRO A 414 0.79 -8.31 2.54
N THR A 415 1.58 -7.66 3.40
CA THR A 415 1.95 -8.18 4.72
C THR A 415 0.73 -8.39 5.61
N THR A 416 -0.24 -7.48 5.51
CA THR A 416 -1.50 -7.58 6.27
C THR A 416 -2.45 -8.62 5.68
N LEU A 417 -2.48 -8.77 4.35
CA LEU A 417 -3.20 -9.83 3.65
C LEU A 417 -2.72 -11.22 4.09
N GLU A 418 -1.40 -11.43 4.12
CA GLU A 418 -0.79 -12.66 4.61
C GLU A 418 -1.16 -12.93 6.08
N LYS A 419 -0.99 -11.92 6.95
CA LYS A 419 -1.39 -12.02 8.36
C LYS A 419 -2.88 -12.35 8.50
N TYR A 420 -3.74 -11.76 7.68
CA TYR A 420 -5.15 -12.07 7.63
C TYR A 420 -5.39 -13.53 7.24
N LEU A 421 -4.74 -14.03 6.18
CA LEU A 421 -4.93 -15.40 5.71
C LEU A 421 -4.50 -16.45 6.77
N HIS A 422 -3.41 -16.19 7.50
CA HIS A 422 -2.97 -17.02 8.62
C HIS A 422 -3.92 -16.97 9.84
N THR A 423 -4.29 -15.76 10.28
CA THR A 423 -5.05 -15.57 11.53
C THR A 423 -6.57 -15.67 11.35
N ASN A 424 -7.05 -15.59 10.11
CA ASN A 424 -8.46 -15.44 9.76
C ASN A 424 -9.15 -14.22 10.42
N ASN A 425 -8.39 -13.22 10.86
CA ASN A 425 -8.94 -12.05 11.53
C ASN A 425 -9.22 -10.92 10.55
N ALA A 426 -10.42 -10.90 9.97
CA ALA A 426 -10.78 -9.89 8.96
C ALA A 426 -10.80 -8.46 9.52
N THR A 427 -10.90 -8.28 10.83
CA THR A 427 -10.87 -6.94 11.45
C THR A 427 -9.54 -6.24 11.19
N ILE A 428 -8.41 -6.98 11.14
CA ILE A 428 -7.09 -6.41 10.90
C ILE A 428 -7.03 -5.79 9.49
N ILE A 429 -7.49 -6.53 8.48
CA ILE A 429 -7.45 -6.06 7.09
C ILE A 429 -8.48 -4.97 6.82
N MET A 430 -9.66 -5.04 7.44
CA MET A 430 -10.66 -3.96 7.35
C MET A 430 -10.17 -2.67 7.98
N ASN A 431 -9.52 -2.74 9.15
CA ASN A 431 -8.91 -1.58 9.79
C ASN A 431 -7.82 -0.98 8.90
N LEU A 432 -6.98 -1.82 8.30
CA LEU A 432 -5.99 -1.35 7.33
C LEU A 432 -6.66 -0.65 6.15
N PHE A 433 -7.67 -1.25 5.51
CA PHE A 433 -8.34 -0.60 4.38
C PHE A 433 -9.05 0.68 4.78
N SER A 434 -9.65 0.73 5.96
CA SER A 434 -10.18 1.96 6.54
C SER A 434 -9.06 3.00 6.62
N ASN A 435 -7.86 2.66 7.10
CA ASN A 435 -6.75 3.60 7.17
C ASN A 435 -6.16 3.99 5.81
N LEU A 436 -6.12 3.07 4.85
CA LEU A 436 -5.59 3.32 3.52
C LEU A 436 -6.53 4.20 2.69
N LEU A 437 -7.85 3.98 2.78
CA LEU A 437 -8.86 4.60 1.92
C LEU A 437 -9.65 5.71 2.63
N GLU A 438 -9.78 5.65 3.95
CA GLU A 438 -10.44 6.67 4.75
C GLU A 438 -9.45 7.32 5.69
N LEU A 439 -9.25 8.63 5.51
CA LEU A 439 -8.85 9.42 6.66
C LEU A 439 -10.08 9.57 7.55
N LYS A 440 -10.26 8.61 8.46
CA LYS A 440 -11.15 8.83 9.59
C LYS A 440 -10.64 10.07 10.30
N LYS A 441 -11.35 11.19 10.08
CA LYS A 441 -11.28 12.35 10.95
C LYS A 441 -11.67 11.82 12.32
N GLN A 442 -10.67 11.58 13.16
CA GLN A 442 -10.79 11.68 14.61
C GLN A 442 -11.36 10.46 15.34
N GLU A 443 -10.45 9.64 15.86
CA GLU A 443 -10.55 9.07 17.23
C GLU A 443 -9.28 9.31 18.07
N TYR A 444 -8.15 9.72 17.46
CA TYR A 444 -6.90 9.97 18.19
C TYR A 444 -7.08 10.98 19.34
N TYR A 445 -7.71 12.13 19.06
CA TYR A 445 -8.04 13.13 20.08
C TYR A 445 -9.10 12.68 21.09
N GLY A 446 -9.84 11.61 20.79
CA GLY A 446 -10.80 10.99 21.69
C GLY A 446 -10.19 9.91 22.59
N SER A 447 -8.94 9.49 22.35
CA SER A 447 -8.29 8.52 23.22
C SER A 447 -8.18 9.06 24.64
N SER A 448 -8.47 8.20 25.63
CA SER A 448 -8.51 8.61 27.04
C SER A 448 -7.17 9.16 27.55
N GLU A 449 -6.05 8.76 26.95
CA GLU A 449 -4.72 9.26 27.25
C GLU A 449 -4.52 10.71 26.77
N ILE A 450 -4.92 11.00 25.53
CA ILE A 450 -4.79 12.34 24.95
C ILE A 450 -5.75 13.31 25.61
N VAL A 451 -6.97 12.87 25.93
CA VAL A 451 -7.93 13.68 26.70
C VAL A 451 -7.36 14.04 28.07
N ARG A 452 -6.75 13.09 28.79
CA ARG A 452 -6.09 13.36 30.08
C ARG A 452 -4.95 14.36 29.96
N LEU A 453 -4.11 14.23 28.91
CA LEU A 453 -3.04 15.18 28.63
C LEU A 453 -3.58 16.58 28.31
N GLN A 454 -4.64 16.69 27.52
CA GLN A 454 -5.27 17.97 27.21
C GLN A 454 -5.83 18.65 28.46
N ILE A 455 -6.51 17.90 29.34
CA ILE A 455 -7.02 18.42 30.61
C ILE A 455 -5.90 19.00 31.48
N SER A 456 -4.75 18.32 31.58
CA SER A 456 -3.62 18.82 32.37
C SER A 456 -3.03 20.10 31.78
N VAL A 457 -2.91 20.19 30.45
CA VAL A 457 -2.48 21.42 29.76
C VAL A 457 -3.45 22.56 30.03
N TYR A 458 -4.76 22.34 29.93
CA TYR A 458 -5.75 23.38 30.22
C TYR A 458 -5.71 23.86 31.68
N ALA A 459 -5.46 22.97 32.64
CA ALA A 459 -5.28 23.34 34.04
C ALA A 459 -4.08 24.29 34.23
N VAL A 460 -2.94 24.00 33.58
CA VAL A 460 -1.75 24.87 33.60
C VAL A 460 -2.05 26.22 32.93
N VAL A 461 -2.78 26.23 31.81
CA VAL A 461 -3.20 27.47 31.14
C VAL A 461 -4.05 28.34 32.05
N ILE A 462 -5.05 27.77 32.74
CA ILE A 462 -5.89 28.50 33.71
C ILE A 462 -5.03 29.09 34.83
N PHE A 463 -4.10 28.30 35.38
CA PHE A 463 -3.15 28.79 36.39
C PHE A 463 -2.32 29.98 35.89
N LEU A 464 -1.78 29.92 34.67
CA LEU A 464 -1.02 31.03 34.08
C LEU A 464 -1.88 32.28 33.85
N ILE A 465 -3.16 32.12 33.48
CA ILE A 465 -4.11 33.24 33.38
C ILE A 465 -4.31 33.91 34.75
N VAL A 466 -4.46 33.11 35.82
CA VAL A 466 -4.56 33.65 37.19
C VAL A 466 -3.28 34.42 37.57
N VAL A 467 -2.10 33.88 37.26
CA VAL A 467 -0.81 34.57 37.50
C VAL A 467 -0.76 35.89 36.71
N MET A 468 -1.17 35.90 35.44
CA MET A 468 -1.23 37.10 34.60
C MET A 468 -2.14 38.18 35.19
N ILE A 469 -3.30 37.80 35.75
CA ILE A 469 -4.22 38.70 36.46
C ILE A 469 -3.58 39.24 37.74
N LEU A 470 -2.90 38.40 38.52
CA LEU A 470 -2.21 38.83 39.75
C LEU A 470 -1.07 39.81 39.47
N VAL A 471 -0.27 39.56 38.43
CA VAL A 471 0.80 40.47 37.98
C VAL A 471 0.21 41.81 37.55
N PHE A 472 -0.91 41.80 36.81
CA PHE A 472 -1.59 43.02 36.41
C PHE A 472 -2.13 43.82 37.61
N ARG A 473 -2.75 43.15 38.58
CA ARG A 473 -3.31 43.79 39.78
C ARG A 473 -2.23 44.35 40.69
N LYS A 474 -1.10 43.65 40.85
CA LYS A 474 0.02 44.05 41.72
C LYS A 474 1.10 44.89 41.03
N ARG A 475 0.86 45.40 39.81
CA ARG A 475 1.82 46.17 39.00
C ARG A 475 2.48 47.39 39.67
N LYS A 476 1.86 47.94 40.72
CA LYS A 476 2.40 49.08 41.48
C LYS A 476 3.45 48.69 42.53
N ASN A 477 3.59 47.40 42.86
CA ASN A 477 4.53 46.93 43.86
C ASN A 477 5.99 47.15 43.37
N PRO A 478 6.91 47.67 44.22
CA PRO A 478 8.29 47.96 43.84
C PRO A 478 9.02 46.80 43.14
N TYR A 479 8.84 45.56 43.63
CA TYR A 479 9.53 44.39 43.09
C TYR A 479 9.08 44.04 41.66
N ILE A 480 7.78 44.15 41.37
CA ILE A 480 7.23 43.83 40.04
C ILE A 480 7.51 44.98 39.07
N LYS A 481 7.49 46.22 39.56
CA LYS A 481 7.78 47.42 38.75
C LYS A 481 9.21 47.38 38.16
N ALA A 482 10.17 46.79 38.88
CA ALA A 482 11.54 46.66 38.42
C ALA A 482 11.67 45.80 37.14
N ILE A 483 10.85 44.75 37.02
CA ILE A 483 10.90 43.76 35.93
C ILE A 483 10.02 44.16 34.72
N SER A 484 9.24 45.24 34.82
CA SER A 484 8.20 45.65 33.85
C SER A 484 7.01 44.68 33.77
N PRO A 485 5.91 44.96 34.52
CA PRO A 485 4.73 44.08 34.56
C PRO A 485 4.11 43.78 33.18
N HIS A 486 4.20 44.73 32.24
CA HIS A 486 3.63 44.57 30.89
C HIS A 486 4.41 43.55 30.04
N LEU A 487 5.75 43.58 30.09
CA LEU A 487 6.60 42.62 29.37
C LEU A 487 6.48 41.22 29.98
N SER A 488 6.36 41.12 31.31
CA SER A 488 6.09 39.85 31.98
C SER A 488 4.75 39.25 31.54
N ASN A 489 3.68 40.04 31.49
CA ASN A 489 2.38 39.57 30.99
C ASN A 489 2.42 39.14 29.52
N LEU A 490 3.18 39.85 28.68
CA LEU A 490 3.39 39.47 27.27
C LEU A 490 4.12 38.13 27.14
N THR A 491 5.12 37.89 28.01
CA THR A 491 5.85 36.61 28.07
C THR A 491 4.91 35.47 28.50
N ILE A 492 4.11 35.69 29.55
CA ILE A 492 3.13 34.70 30.04
C ILE A 492 2.11 34.38 28.94
N LEU A 493 1.65 35.38 28.19
CA LEU A 493 0.77 35.17 27.04
C LEU A 493 1.43 34.31 25.96
N GLY A 494 2.71 34.56 25.64
CA GLY A 494 3.48 33.70 24.73
C GLY A 494 3.56 32.25 25.21
N VAL A 495 3.81 32.02 26.50
CA VAL A 495 3.82 30.67 27.09
C VAL A 495 2.45 30.00 27.00
N ILE A 496 1.36 30.73 27.31
CA ILE A 496 -0.02 30.23 27.16
C ILE A 496 -0.28 29.80 25.71
N LEU A 497 0.05 30.66 24.74
CA LEU A 497 -0.14 30.32 23.33
C LEU A 497 0.72 29.12 22.91
N ASN A 498 1.94 28.98 23.42
CA ASN A 498 2.80 27.82 23.16
C ASN A 498 2.24 26.52 23.73
N LEU A 499 1.55 26.57 24.88
CA LEU A 499 0.88 25.40 25.46
C LEU A 499 -0.39 25.01 24.68
N ILE A 500 -1.12 25.99 24.15
CA ILE A 500 -2.33 25.74 23.34
C ILE A 500 -1.93 25.32 21.90
N TYR A 501 -0.76 25.73 21.42
CA TYR A 501 -0.31 25.52 20.04
C TYR A 501 -0.42 24.06 19.53
N PRO A 502 -0.02 23.03 20.29
CA PRO A 502 -0.21 21.63 19.88
C PRO A 502 -1.68 21.25 19.62
N ALA A 503 -2.65 21.86 20.32
CA ALA A 503 -4.07 21.58 20.09
C ALA A 503 -4.54 22.05 18.71
N PHE A 504 -3.95 23.13 18.18
CA PHE A 504 -4.23 23.61 16.82
C PHE A 504 -3.73 22.66 15.72
N HIS A 505 -2.85 21.71 16.03
CA HIS A 505 -2.40 20.70 15.06
C HIS A 505 -3.58 19.87 14.52
N SER A 506 -4.61 19.65 15.34
CA SER A 506 -5.86 18.96 14.96
C SER A 506 -6.63 19.63 13.82
N VAL A 507 -6.42 20.93 13.63
CA VAL A 507 -7.14 21.76 12.65
C VAL A 507 -6.46 21.72 11.28
N ILE A 508 -5.23 21.23 11.21
CA ILE A 508 -4.46 21.19 9.95
C ILE A 508 -5.04 20.13 9.03
N GLN A 509 -5.71 20.56 7.97
CA GLN A 509 -6.29 19.69 6.94
C GLN A 509 -5.82 20.05 5.53
N ASP A 510 -5.30 21.26 5.37
CA ASP A 510 -4.98 21.87 4.09
C ASP A 510 -3.61 22.56 4.15
N VAL A 511 -3.06 22.79 2.96
CA VAL A 511 -1.75 23.43 2.81
C VAL A 511 -1.77 24.86 3.38
N MET A 512 -2.89 25.59 3.29
CA MET A 512 -3.00 26.93 3.89
C MET A 512 -2.96 26.90 5.42
N SER A 513 -3.63 25.93 6.05
CA SER A 513 -3.47 25.71 7.49
C SER A 513 -2.01 25.40 7.87
N CYS A 514 -1.24 24.68 7.05
CA CYS A 514 0.19 24.49 7.30
C CYS A 514 0.99 25.79 7.30
N HIS A 515 0.73 26.67 6.32
CA HIS A 515 1.37 27.98 6.25
C HIS A 515 1.06 28.82 7.51
N ILE A 516 -0.21 28.88 7.89
CA ILE A 516 -0.67 29.61 9.08
C ILE A 516 -0.07 29.01 10.35
N TYR A 517 -0.04 27.68 10.46
CA TYR A 517 0.51 26.97 11.61
C TYR A 517 2.00 27.23 11.81
N SER A 518 2.77 27.27 10.71
CA SER A 518 4.20 27.62 10.74
C SER A 518 4.44 29.07 11.20
N VAL A 519 3.69 30.02 10.62
CA VAL A 519 3.79 31.44 10.97
C VAL A 519 3.37 31.68 12.43
N LEU A 520 2.30 31.01 12.88
CA LEU A 520 1.84 31.07 14.26
C LEU A 520 2.90 30.57 15.24
N LYS A 521 3.63 29.48 14.91
CA LYS A 521 4.75 28.99 15.73
C LYS A 521 5.82 30.05 15.92
N PHE A 522 6.25 30.65 14.81
CA PHE A 522 7.27 31.67 14.82
C PHE A 522 6.83 32.89 15.64
N PHE A 523 5.59 33.33 15.46
CA PHE A 523 4.98 34.41 16.24
C PHE A 523 5.00 34.10 17.75
N ILE A 524 4.60 32.89 18.14
CA ILE A 524 4.58 32.46 19.54
C ILE A 524 5.98 32.47 20.15
N CYS A 525 6.98 31.93 19.45
CA CYS A 525 8.37 31.94 19.94
C CYS A 525 8.87 33.37 20.14
N ASN A 526 8.62 34.27 19.18
CA ASN A 526 9.03 35.68 19.31
C ASN A 526 8.29 36.41 20.43
N LEU A 527 7.04 36.06 20.71
CA LEU A 527 6.26 36.61 21.83
C LEU A 527 6.85 36.23 23.20
N ILE A 528 7.59 35.11 23.30
CA ILE A 528 8.30 34.70 24.51
C ILE A 528 9.69 35.34 24.59
N PHE A 529 10.48 35.25 23.51
CA PHE A 529 11.89 35.65 23.54
C PHE A 529 12.12 37.16 23.50
N LEU A 530 11.34 37.93 22.72
CA LEU A 530 11.55 39.38 22.61
C LEU A 530 11.30 40.12 23.93
N PRO A 531 10.20 39.84 24.69
CA PRO A 531 9.99 40.50 25.97
C PRO A 531 11.04 40.07 27.01
N LEU A 532 11.48 38.80 26.98
CA LEU A 532 12.54 38.33 27.87
C LEU A 532 13.87 39.05 27.60
N LEU A 533 14.28 39.15 26.33
CA LEU A 533 15.46 39.89 25.90
C LEU A 533 15.39 41.37 26.29
N ALA A 534 14.21 41.97 26.18
CA ALA A 534 13.97 43.33 26.60
C ALA A 534 14.12 43.55 28.11
N ILE A 535 13.62 42.62 28.92
CA ILE A 535 13.78 42.64 30.38
C ILE A 535 15.25 42.51 30.75
N THR A 536 15.98 41.55 30.16
CA THR A 536 17.41 41.35 30.43
C THR A 536 18.25 42.53 29.97
N PHE A 537 17.98 43.08 28.78
CA PHE A 537 18.63 44.29 28.28
C PHE A 537 18.40 45.49 29.18
N ARG A 538 17.15 45.69 29.66
CA ARG A 538 16.84 46.73 30.63
C ARG A 538 17.63 46.57 31.93
N ILE A 539 17.69 45.37 32.48
CA ILE A 539 18.47 45.07 33.69
C ILE A 539 19.96 45.37 33.45
N PHE A 540 20.53 44.84 32.37
CA PHE A 540 21.92 45.06 31.98
C PHE A 540 22.26 46.55 31.84
N TYR A 541 21.37 47.33 31.20
CA TYR A 541 21.56 48.76 31.02
C TYR A 541 21.53 49.53 32.35
N ILE A 542 20.64 49.15 33.28
CA ILE A 542 20.60 49.74 34.63
C ILE A 542 21.91 49.49 35.38
N TYR A 543 22.46 48.27 35.30
CA TYR A 543 23.71 47.92 36.00
C TYR A 543 24.96 48.52 35.36
N THR A 544 25.01 48.62 34.03
CA THR A 544 26.21 49.07 33.30
C THR A 544 26.37 50.59 33.29
N ASN A 545 25.27 51.37 33.29
CA ASN A 545 25.31 52.84 33.18
C ASN A 545 25.29 53.59 34.52
N ASN A 546 25.55 52.91 35.64
CA ASN A 546 25.64 53.52 36.98
C ASN A 546 26.79 54.54 37.14
N SER A 547 27.58 54.83 36.10
CA SER A 547 28.68 55.79 36.21
C SER A 547 28.41 57.22 35.72
N GLU A 548 27.42 57.56 34.85
CA GLU A 548 27.45 58.95 34.30
C GLU A 548 26.19 59.65 33.75
N ILE A 549 24.95 59.11 33.72
CA ILE A 549 23.85 59.83 33.01
C ILE A 549 22.47 59.77 33.72
N ASN A 550 21.82 60.95 33.82
CA ASN A 550 20.46 61.21 34.32
C ASN A 550 19.40 60.13 33.94
N PHE A 551 19.11 59.26 34.92
CA PHE A 551 18.36 58.01 34.79
C PHE A 551 16.85 58.13 34.47
N GLY A 552 16.22 59.29 34.62
CA GLY A 552 14.76 59.38 34.69
C GLY A 552 13.99 59.50 33.36
N LYS A 553 14.62 59.95 32.27
CA LYS A 553 13.88 60.36 31.04
C LYS A 553 14.03 59.44 29.83
N LYS A 554 15.05 58.58 29.76
CA LYS A 554 15.44 57.92 28.49
C LYS A 554 14.97 56.47 28.31
N LEU A 555 14.46 55.80 29.36
CA LEU A 555 14.04 54.39 29.30
C LEU A 555 12.57 54.21 29.73
N ASN A 556 11.65 54.81 28.97
CA ASN A 556 10.22 54.69 29.22
C ASN A 556 9.71 53.33 28.67
N ASP A 557 9.10 52.51 29.51
CA ASP A 557 8.50 51.21 29.14
C ASP A 557 7.63 51.28 27.87
N LYS A 558 6.95 52.41 27.67
CA LYS A 558 6.13 52.66 26.48
C LYS A 558 6.94 52.60 25.17
N HIS A 559 8.15 53.18 25.14
CA HIS A 559 8.99 53.14 23.94
C HIS A 559 9.51 51.74 23.66
N LEU A 560 9.86 51.00 24.71
CA LEU A 560 10.36 49.64 24.56
C LEU A 560 9.27 48.71 24.00
N ILE A 561 8.04 48.81 24.50
CA ILE A 561 6.89 48.06 23.98
C ILE A 561 6.62 48.41 22.50
N ILE A 562 6.69 49.69 22.13
CA ILE A 562 6.51 50.13 20.73
C ILE A 562 7.59 49.51 19.83
N ILE A 563 8.86 49.49 20.26
CA ILE A 563 9.96 48.89 19.51
C ILE A 563 9.74 47.38 19.34
N ILE A 564 9.39 46.66 20.42
CA ILE A 564 9.08 45.23 20.33
C ILE A 564 7.91 44.97 19.38
N ALA A 565 6.82 45.73 19.49
CA ALA A 565 5.66 45.58 18.64
C ALA A 565 6.00 45.81 17.16
N PHE A 566 6.83 46.81 16.86
CA PHE A 566 7.32 47.07 15.51
C PHE A 566 8.18 45.92 14.98
N ILE A 567 9.15 45.44 15.76
CA ILE A 567 10.00 44.30 15.40
C ILE A 567 9.16 43.05 15.14
N LEU A 568 8.17 42.80 15.98
CA LEU A 568 7.31 41.63 15.91
C LEU A 568 6.38 41.68 14.69
N ILE A 569 5.82 42.85 14.34
CA ILE A 569 5.05 43.04 13.10
C ILE A 569 5.94 42.84 11.88
N LEU A 570 7.15 43.43 11.87
CA LEU A 570 8.10 43.28 10.76
C LEU A 570 8.54 41.82 10.58
N ALA A 571 8.85 41.12 11.67
CA ALA A 571 9.24 39.72 11.62
C ALA A 571 8.07 38.84 11.16
N PHE A 572 6.85 39.13 11.61
CA PHE A 572 5.64 38.43 11.19
C PHE A 572 5.38 38.60 9.69
N THR A 573 5.49 39.82 9.13
CA THR A 573 5.28 40.04 7.70
C THR A 573 6.34 39.32 6.86
N ILE A 574 7.62 39.39 7.25
CA ILE A 574 8.71 38.68 6.56
C ILE A 574 8.46 37.17 6.55
N VAL A 575 8.15 36.58 7.70
CA VAL A 575 7.92 35.12 7.80
C VAL A 575 6.63 34.70 7.08
N MET A 576 5.58 35.51 7.12
CA MET A 576 4.37 35.26 6.33
C MET A 576 4.70 35.22 4.83
N THR A 577 5.46 36.20 4.33
CA THR A 577 5.89 36.25 2.93
C THR A 577 6.75 35.03 2.57
N ILE A 578 7.76 34.69 3.37
CA ILE A 578 8.60 33.51 3.15
C ILE A 578 7.76 32.24 3.13
N SER A 579 6.86 32.07 4.11
CA SER A 579 5.99 30.90 4.23
C SER A 579 5.14 30.72 2.97
N PHE A 580 4.54 31.79 2.42
CA PHE A 580 3.73 31.71 1.20
C PHE A 580 4.53 31.33 -0.06
N PHE A 581 5.81 31.67 -0.13
CA PHE A 581 6.66 31.30 -1.27
C PHE A 581 7.29 29.91 -1.12
N ASP A 582 7.30 29.34 0.08
CA ASP A 582 7.79 27.99 0.32
C ASP A 582 6.76 26.94 -0.11
N GLN A 583 7.25 25.82 -0.66
CA GLN A 583 6.39 24.69 -1.04
C GLN A 583 6.17 23.80 0.20
N PHE A 584 4.97 23.88 0.75
CA PHE A 584 4.47 22.96 1.76
C PHE A 584 3.78 21.76 1.10
N THR A 585 4.02 20.58 1.66
CA THR A 585 3.34 19.34 1.27
C THR A 585 2.78 18.69 2.53
N LEU A 586 1.51 18.28 2.47
CA LEU A 586 0.94 17.42 3.48
C LEU A 586 1.51 16.02 3.29
N ILE A 587 2.16 15.51 4.33
CA ILE A 587 2.56 14.11 4.42
C ILE A 587 1.65 13.43 5.44
N THR A 588 1.32 12.18 5.21
CA THR A 588 0.61 11.35 6.18
C THR A 588 1.62 10.41 6.82
N LEU A 589 1.74 10.46 8.15
CA LEU A 589 2.48 9.48 8.94
C LEU A 589 1.49 8.45 9.46
N GLY A 590 1.77 7.14 9.28
CA GLY A 590 0.87 6.12 9.80
C GLY A 590 0.99 4.69 9.27
N SER A 591 2.03 4.32 8.52
CA SER A 591 2.11 2.95 7.94
C SER A 591 2.16 1.82 8.99
N LYS A 592 2.55 2.13 10.24
CA LYS A 592 2.65 1.18 11.36
C LYS A 592 1.60 1.39 12.47
N VAL A 593 0.83 2.48 12.41
CA VAL A 593 -0.11 2.85 13.48
C VAL A 593 -1.52 2.78 12.91
N ASP A 594 -2.49 2.38 13.72
CA ASP A 594 -3.89 2.26 13.31
C ASP A 594 -4.54 3.60 12.90
N ILE A 595 -3.80 4.72 12.92
CA ILE A 595 -4.29 6.06 12.63
C ILE A 595 -3.26 6.81 11.81
N ARG A 596 -3.73 7.47 10.74
CA ARG A 596 -2.92 8.41 9.96
C ARG A 596 -3.00 9.81 10.54
N LEU A 597 -1.83 10.41 10.75
CA LEU A 597 -1.69 11.80 11.17
C LEU A 597 -1.18 12.65 10.00
N PHE A 598 -1.78 13.82 9.82
CA PHE A 598 -1.24 14.81 8.91
C PHE A 598 -0.04 15.50 9.52
N TRP A 599 0.98 15.69 8.71
CA TRP A 599 2.12 16.51 9.06
C TRP A 599 2.45 17.47 7.92
N CYS A 600 2.80 18.69 8.29
CA CYS A 600 3.24 19.70 7.34
C CYS A 600 4.73 19.53 7.09
N ASN A 601 5.10 19.06 5.90
CA ASN A 601 6.49 19.04 5.47
C ASN A 601 6.81 20.26 4.61
N THR A 602 8.00 20.84 4.79
CA THR A 602 8.51 21.91 3.93
C THR A 602 9.68 21.38 3.11
N SER A 603 9.62 21.60 1.81
CA SER A 603 10.64 21.14 0.85
C SER A 603 12.07 21.61 1.18
N ARG A 604 12.23 22.73 1.89
CA ARG A 604 13.54 23.27 2.29
C ARG A 604 14.11 22.63 3.56
N LEU A 605 13.29 22.24 4.53
CA LEU A 605 13.74 21.60 5.78
C LEU A 605 13.72 20.07 5.72
N GLY A 606 13.00 19.46 4.76
CA GLY A 606 12.92 18.00 4.61
C GLY A 606 14.29 17.31 4.47
N ASN A 607 15.25 17.98 3.81
CA ASN A 607 16.62 17.45 3.67
C ASN A 607 17.37 17.30 5.01
N MET A 608 16.88 17.87 6.11
CA MET A 608 17.53 17.81 7.42
C MET A 608 16.90 16.79 8.38
N TYR A 609 15.62 16.44 8.19
CA TYR A 609 14.90 15.48 9.04
C TYR A 609 14.81 14.08 8.45
N ASP A 610 14.91 13.92 7.12
CA ASP A 610 14.97 12.59 6.48
C ASP A 610 16.20 11.75 6.88
N TYR A 611 17.15 12.33 7.63
CA TYR A 611 18.36 11.66 8.12
C TYR A 611 18.21 11.00 9.50
N TYR A 612 17.12 11.25 10.23
CA TYR A 612 16.95 10.77 11.61
C TYR A 612 15.82 9.74 11.83
N ASP A 613 15.00 9.46 10.81
CA ASP A 613 13.87 8.50 10.91
C ASP A 613 13.95 7.33 9.89
N LEU A 614 15.17 6.85 9.60
CA LEU A 614 15.40 5.53 8.98
C LEU A 614 15.84 4.51 10.02
#